data_AF-A0A2V9JDB7-F1
#
_entry.id   AF-A0A2V9JDB7-F1
#
_cell.length_a   1.000
_cell.length_b   1.000
_cell.length_c   1.000
_cell.angle_alpha   90.00
_cell.angle_beta   90.00
_cell.angle_gamma   90.00
#
_symmetry.space_group_name_H-M   'P 1'
#
loop_
_entity.id
_entity.type
_entity.pdbx_description
1 polymer ?
#
loop_
_entity_poly.entity_id
_entity_poly.type
_entity_poly.pdbx_seq_one_letter_code
_entity_poly.pdbx_strand_id
1 'polypeptide(L)'
;MADQLRRRGPVLRQGWPTGKHLLPPFNARCGELLIKKGAEKLGIKVLAKPLAVLSQAYDGRPPCHYCGACNYGCDTRSRYSALEVVVPKLQGLPNFTLRPNAAVHTVLMDPATGKARGVTYIDTQNRLEYEAYGKVVVLAASLVESVRILFNSRDREYPQGLANSSGTLGRYLTEHVAFNDIGGFLPQLAGRPTTNDDGPGESCLYIPRYHFGHKANKKYLRGWRFDFYTGCGEGAGPGARLPGFGSAYKKKIKELYPAGVSMGGYGEGASTPTPSIHTRSRSWTKCTARSRRF
;
A
#
# COMPACT_ATOMS: atom_id res chain seq x y z
N MET A 1 5.40 -13.95 -37.96
CA MET A 1 4.57 -14.19 -36.76
C MET A 1 4.66 -13.09 -35.69
N ALA A 2 5.22 -11.91 -36.00
CA ALA A 2 5.37 -10.78 -35.07
C ALA A 2 4.31 -9.67 -35.25
N ASP A 3 3.34 -9.87 -36.16
CA ASP A 3 2.45 -8.81 -36.64
C ASP A 3 1.05 -8.82 -35.99
N GLN A 4 0.77 -9.81 -35.12
CA GLN A 4 -0.50 -9.87 -34.38
C GLN A 4 -0.51 -9.10 -33.05
N LEU A 5 0.65 -8.60 -32.59
CA LEU A 5 0.76 -7.80 -31.35
C LEU A 5 0.53 -6.28 -31.57
N ARG A 6 0.30 -5.84 -32.82
CA ARG A 6 0.07 -4.42 -33.18
C ARG A 6 -1.39 -4.00 -33.29
N ARG A 7 -2.36 -4.89 -33.05
CA ARG A 7 -3.78 -4.50 -33.02
C ARG A 7 -4.13 -3.84 -31.68
N ARG A 8 -3.78 -2.55 -31.60
CA ARG A 8 -4.23 -1.60 -30.58
C ARG A 8 -5.76 -1.45 -30.65
N GLY A 9 -6.49 -2.31 -29.94
CA GLY A 9 -7.90 -2.07 -29.61
C GLY A 9 -8.03 -1.29 -28.29
N PRO A 10 -9.08 -0.48 -28.09
CA PRO A 10 -9.35 0.22 -26.83
C PRO A 10 -9.94 -0.76 -25.81
N VAL A 11 -9.20 -1.83 -25.49
CA VAL A 11 -9.63 -2.83 -24.52
C VAL A 11 -8.93 -2.48 -23.23
N LEU A 12 -9.69 -1.98 -22.24
CA LEU A 12 -9.41 -1.87 -20.79
C LEU A 12 -9.98 -0.58 -20.13
N ARG A 13 -10.70 0.29 -20.86
CA ARG A 13 -11.42 1.43 -20.25
C ARG A 13 -12.81 1.08 -19.71
N GLN A 14 -13.41 -0.04 -20.11
CA GLN A 14 -14.80 -0.36 -19.73
C GLN A 14 -14.89 -1.03 -18.35
N GLY A 15 -15.63 -0.39 -17.43
CA GLY A 15 -16.06 -1.00 -16.17
C GLY A 15 -15.33 -0.53 -14.92
N TRP A 16 -14.59 0.58 -14.98
CA TRP A 16 -13.94 1.18 -13.82
C TRP A 16 -14.87 2.13 -13.07
N PRO A 17 -14.93 2.06 -11.73
CA PRO A 17 -15.51 3.14 -10.92
C PRO A 17 -14.60 4.38 -10.79
N THR A 18 -13.46 4.43 -11.49
CA THR A 18 -12.43 5.47 -11.35
C THR A 18 -12.36 6.46 -12.53
N GLY A 19 -11.82 7.64 -12.26
CA GLY A 19 -12.07 8.90 -12.98
C GLY A 19 -11.64 9.03 -14.45
N LYS A 20 -12.13 10.09 -15.10
CA LYS A 20 -11.99 10.37 -16.54
C LYS A 20 -10.54 10.60 -17.02
N HIS A 21 -9.60 10.82 -16.12
CA HIS A 21 -8.23 11.28 -16.41
C HIS A 21 -7.15 10.21 -16.19
N LEU A 22 -7.49 8.93 -16.30
CA LEU A 22 -6.50 7.86 -16.20
C LEU A 22 -5.69 7.74 -17.50
N LEU A 23 -4.37 7.60 -17.34
CA LEU A 23 -3.50 7.16 -18.43
C LEU A 23 -3.84 5.72 -18.85
N PRO A 24 -3.42 5.29 -20.05
CA PRO A 24 -3.60 3.90 -20.47
C PRO A 24 -2.99 2.92 -19.45
N PRO A 25 -3.62 1.76 -19.22
CA PRO A 25 -3.10 0.78 -18.29
C PRO A 25 -1.77 0.19 -18.78
N PHE A 26 -0.97 -0.32 -17.84
CA PHE A 26 0.21 -1.10 -18.15
C PHE A 26 -0.15 -2.42 -18.83
N ASN A 27 0.76 -2.92 -19.67
CA ASN A 27 0.61 -4.23 -20.27
C ASN A 27 0.64 -5.30 -19.18
N ALA A 28 -0.30 -6.23 -19.24
CA ALA A 28 -0.34 -7.37 -18.34
C ALA A 28 0.85 -8.31 -18.58
N ARG A 29 1.35 -8.89 -17.50
CA ARG A 29 2.37 -9.95 -17.56
C ARG A 29 1.78 -11.23 -18.12
N CYS A 30 2.63 -12.13 -18.62
CA CYS A 30 2.18 -13.43 -19.12
C CYS A 30 1.40 -14.22 -18.06
N GLY A 31 1.86 -14.22 -16.81
CA GLY A 31 1.17 -14.90 -15.71
C GLY A 31 -0.21 -14.29 -15.41
N GLU A 32 -0.31 -12.96 -15.39
CA GLU A 32 -1.57 -12.25 -15.19
C GLU A 32 -2.59 -12.54 -16.30
N LEU A 33 -2.15 -12.67 -17.56
CA LEU A 33 -3.03 -13.07 -18.67
C LEU A 33 -3.54 -14.50 -18.52
N LEU A 34 -2.72 -15.42 -17.99
CA LEU A 34 -3.15 -16.79 -17.69
C LEU A 34 -4.16 -16.83 -16.54
N ILE A 35 -3.93 -16.04 -15.48
CA ILE A 35 -4.88 -15.87 -14.38
C ILE A 35 -6.20 -15.31 -14.91
N LYS A 36 -6.16 -14.25 -15.72
CA LYS A 36 -7.33 -13.64 -16.35
C LYS A 36 -8.14 -14.67 -17.15
N LYS A 37 -7.48 -15.47 -17.99
CA LYS A 37 -8.13 -16.53 -18.76
C LYS A 37 -8.80 -17.58 -17.86
N GLY A 38 -8.18 -17.93 -16.73
CA GLY A 38 -8.77 -18.83 -15.74
C GLY A 38 -9.99 -18.23 -15.04
N ALA A 39 -9.86 -16.98 -14.58
CA ALA A 39 -10.93 -16.24 -13.92
C ALA A 39 -12.17 -16.05 -14.81
N GLU A 40 -11.97 -15.73 -16.09
CA GLU A 40 -13.07 -15.57 -17.06
C GLU A 40 -13.91 -16.84 -17.24
N LYS A 41 -13.28 -18.02 -17.21
CA LYS A 41 -14.00 -19.32 -17.25
C LYS A 41 -14.89 -19.54 -16.03
N LEU A 42 -14.55 -18.94 -14.89
CA LEU A 42 -15.31 -19.00 -13.65
C LEU A 42 -16.31 -17.84 -13.53
N GLY A 43 -16.44 -16.99 -14.55
CA GLY A 43 -17.27 -15.79 -14.50
C GLY A 43 -16.71 -14.70 -13.57
N ILE A 44 -15.44 -14.79 -13.15
CA ILE A 44 -14.79 -13.82 -12.27
C ILE A 44 -14.16 -12.72 -13.12
N LYS A 45 -14.55 -11.48 -12.86
CA LYS A 45 -14.05 -10.32 -13.60
C LYS A 45 -12.64 -9.93 -13.15
N VAL A 46 -11.72 -9.84 -14.10
CA VAL A 46 -10.36 -9.30 -13.91
C VAL A 46 -10.25 -7.98 -14.66
N LEU A 47 -9.74 -6.95 -13.98
CA LEU A 47 -9.54 -5.62 -14.53
C LEU A 47 -8.05 -5.30 -14.60
N ALA A 48 -7.65 -4.32 -15.43
CA ALA A 48 -6.37 -3.66 -15.22
C ALA A 48 -6.33 -3.07 -13.80
N LYS A 49 -5.17 -2.73 -13.24
CA LYS A 49 -5.04 -2.08 -11.93
C LYS A 49 -4.68 -0.60 -12.12
N PRO A 50 -5.32 0.36 -11.41
CA PRO A 50 -4.98 1.76 -11.57
C PRO A 50 -3.77 2.01 -10.67
N LEU A 51 -2.67 2.42 -11.26
CA LEU A 51 -1.43 2.68 -10.53
C LEU A 51 -1.13 4.18 -10.58
N ALA A 52 -0.62 4.72 -9.48
CA ALA A 52 -0.04 6.05 -9.46
C ALA A 52 1.39 6.00 -10.04
N VAL A 53 1.52 5.41 -11.23
CA VAL A 53 2.76 5.21 -11.98
C VAL A 53 2.46 5.56 -13.44
N LEU A 54 3.32 6.38 -14.02
CA LEU A 54 3.10 6.93 -15.37
C LEU A 54 3.37 5.86 -16.43
N SER A 55 2.33 5.47 -17.19
CA SER A 55 2.48 4.62 -18.39
C SER A 55 2.87 5.43 -19.64
N GLN A 56 2.68 6.74 -19.58
CA GLN A 56 3.01 7.72 -20.62
C GLN A 56 3.55 8.98 -19.95
N ALA A 57 4.30 9.79 -20.69
CA ALA A 57 4.76 11.08 -20.18
C ALA A 57 3.57 11.95 -19.74
N TYR A 58 3.68 12.55 -18.57
CA TYR A 58 2.63 13.40 -18.00
C TYR A 58 3.26 14.40 -17.04
N ASP A 59 2.82 15.66 -17.10
CA ASP A 59 3.22 16.70 -16.15
C ASP A 59 4.76 16.86 -16.06
N GLY A 60 5.41 16.88 -17.23
CA GLY A 60 6.86 17.02 -17.36
C GLY A 60 7.68 15.79 -16.91
N ARG A 61 7.03 14.69 -16.51
CA ARG A 61 7.70 13.48 -16.01
C ARG A 61 7.64 12.35 -17.05
N PRO A 62 8.73 11.59 -17.23
CA PRO A 62 8.78 10.50 -18.20
C PRO A 62 7.92 9.29 -17.77
N PRO A 63 7.53 8.41 -18.71
CA PRO A 63 6.91 7.15 -18.36
C PRO A 63 7.86 6.24 -17.56
N CYS A 64 7.28 5.31 -16.80
CA CYS A 64 8.02 4.29 -16.07
C CYS A 64 8.87 3.45 -17.02
N HIS A 65 10.13 3.26 -16.66
CA HIS A 65 11.09 2.44 -17.38
C HIS A 65 11.29 1.06 -16.74
N TYR A 66 10.43 0.69 -15.78
CA TYR A 66 10.33 -0.64 -15.20
C TYR A 66 11.60 -1.11 -14.44
N CYS A 67 12.27 -0.25 -13.66
CA CYS A 67 13.46 -0.66 -12.91
C CYS A 67 13.21 -1.59 -11.70
N GLY A 68 11.96 -1.77 -11.27
CA GLY A 68 11.61 -2.63 -10.14
C GLY A 68 11.93 -2.09 -8.74
N ALA A 69 12.77 -1.06 -8.60
CA ALA A 69 13.22 -0.53 -7.31
C ALA A 69 12.20 0.39 -6.59
N CYS A 70 10.90 0.20 -6.82
CA CYS A 70 9.87 1.18 -6.47
C CYS A 70 9.76 1.49 -4.97
N ASN A 71 10.22 0.59 -4.09
CA ASN A 71 10.19 0.77 -2.63
C ASN A 71 11.34 1.62 -2.08
N TYR A 72 12.34 1.96 -2.92
CA TYR A 72 13.49 2.76 -2.54
C TYR A 72 13.42 4.21 -3.02
N GLY A 73 12.36 4.57 -3.75
CA GLY A 73 12.24 5.84 -4.45
C GLY A 73 12.02 5.63 -5.94
N CYS A 74 11.89 6.71 -6.70
CA CYS A 74 11.77 6.64 -8.15
C CYS A 74 12.61 7.75 -8.79
N ASP A 75 13.81 7.38 -9.25
CA ASP A 75 14.80 8.33 -9.79
C ASP A 75 14.28 9.13 -10.99
N THR A 76 13.33 8.57 -11.73
CA THR A 76 12.72 9.19 -12.91
C THR A 76 11.43 9.94 -12.59
N ARG A 77 10.99 9.93 -11.33
CA ARG A 77 9.72 10.52 -10.86
C ARG A 77 8.48 9.98 -11.57
N SER A 78 8.58 8.82 -12.22
CA SER A 78 7.47 8.19 -12.92
C SER A 78 6.44 7.59 -11.97
N ARG A 79 6.85 7.13 -10.78
CA ARG A 79 5.95 6.77 -9.68
C ARG A 79 5.62 8.04 -8.88
N TYR A 80 4.34 8.23 -8.58
CA TYR A 80 3.89 9.33 -7.73
C TYR A 80 4.41 9.15 -6.30
N SER A 81 4.99 10.22 -5.77
CA SER A 81 5.12 10.46 -4.34
C SER A 81 4.93 11.96 -4.10
N ALA A 82 4.44 12.33 -2.90
CA ALA A 82 4.30 13.74 -2.56
C ALA A 82 5.66 14.46 -2.60
N LEU A 83 6.74 13.77 -2.21
CA LEU A 83 8.10 14.31 -2.18
C LEU A 83 8.66 14.57 -3.58
N GLU A 84 8.36 13.73 -4.57
CA GLU A 84 8.88 13.87 -5.94
C GLU A 84 8.02 14.77 -6.82
N VAL A 85 6.71 14.86 -6.54
CA VAL A 85 5.74 15.51 -7.43
C VAL A 85 5.18 16.81 -6.86
N VAL A 86 4.82 16.83 -5.58
CA VAL A 86 4.12 17.97 -4.96
C VAL A 86 5.11 18.95 -4.37
N VAL A 87 6.05 18.46 -3.56
CA VAL A 87 7.03 19.31 -2.87
C VAL A 87 7.86 20.19 -3.83
N PRO A 88 8.39 19.69 -4.96
CA PRO A 88 9.18 20.54 -5.87
C PRO A 88 8.36 21.68 -6.48
N LYS A 89 7.06 21.45 -6.71
CA LYS A 89 6.15 22.49 -7.20
C LYS A 89 5.88 23.54 -6.13
N LEU A 90 5.73 23.12 -4.88
CA LEU A 90 5.51 24.01 -3.74
C LEU A 90 6.76 24.83 -3.39
N GLN A 91 7.97 24.25 -3.55
CA GLN A 91 9.23 24.95 -3.31
C GLN A 91 9.44 26.17 -4.22
N GLY A 92 8.77 26.23 -5.39
CA GLY A 92 8.78 27.40 -6.26
C GLY A 92 7.90 28.55 -5.78
N LEU A 93 7.10 28.37 -4.72
CA LEU A 93 6.18 29.39 -4.21
C LEU A 93 6.81 30.21 -3.08
N PRO A 94 6.63 31.55 -3.09
CA PRO A 94 7.26 32.44 -2.10
C PRO A 94 6.69 32.28 -0.68
N ASN A 95 5.52 31.67 -0.55
CA ASN A 95 4.78 31.49 0.70
C ASN A 95 4.83 30.05 1.22
N PHE A 96 5.77 29.23 0.73
CA PHE A 96 5.96 27.86 1.19
C PHE A 96 7.31 27.71 1.88
N THR A 97 7.33 26.96 2.98
CA THR A 97 8.56 26.60 3.68
C THR A 97 8.48 25.14 4.09
N LEU A 98 9.49 24.35 3.70
CA LEU A 98 9.66 22.99 4.15
C LEU A 98 10.71 22.96 5.27
N ARG A 99 10.29 22.55 6.47
CA ARG A 99 11.19 22.32 7.61
C ARG A 99 11.33 20.81 7.85
N PRO A 100 12.32 20.14 7.25
CA PRO A 100 12.60 18.75 7.60
C PRO A 100 13.13 18.65 9.03
N ASN A 101 13.18 17.43 9.57
CA ASN A 101 13.68 17.16 10.93
C ASN A 101 12.87 17.82 12.06
N ALA A 102 11.68 18.36 11.78
CA ALA A 102 10.78 18.92 12.77
C ALA A 102 9.77 17.86 13.25
N ALA A 103 10.09 17.14 14.32
CA ALA A 103 9.20 16.15 14.92
C ALA A 103 8.16 16.85 15.82
N VAL A 104 7.03 17.24 15.22
CA VAL A 104 5.89 17.84 15.94
C VAL A 104 5.35 16.89 17.00
N HIS A 105 5.03 17.41 18.18
CA HIS A 105 4.46 16.59 19.26
C HIS A 105 3.25 17.23 19.95
N THR A 106 3.09 18.55 19.92
CA THR A 106 1.96 19.25 20.57
C THR A 106 1.41 20.37 19.69
N VAL A 107 0.08 20.53 19.67
CA VAL A 107 -0.63 21.68 19.13
C VAL A 107 -0.80 22.71 20.24
N LEU A 108 -0.43 23.95 19.95
CA LEU A 108 -0.59 25.07 20.87
C LEU A 108 -1.99 25.66 20.73
N MET A 109 -2.69 25.79 21.86
CA MET A 109 -3.99 26.45 21.93
C MET A 109 -3.85 27.85 22.52
N ASP A 110 -4.72 28.76 22.09
CA ASP A 110 -4.93 30.07 22.70
C ASP A 110 -6.08 29.97 23.72
N PRO A 111 -5.83 30.15 25.03
CA PRO A 111 -6.86 30.03 26.06
C PRO A 111 -7.92 31.14 26.00
N ALA A 112 -7.63 32.29 25.38
CA ALA A 112 -8.60 33.37 25.28
C ALA A 112 -9.65 33.09 24.19
N THR A 113 -9.25 32.42 23.12
CA THR A 113 -10.10 32.20 21.93
C THR A 113 -10.53 30.75 21.74
N GLY A 114 -9.89 29.80 22.43
CA GLY A 114 -10.09 28.36 22.25
C GLY A 114 -9.60 27.84 20.89
N LYS A 115 -8.77 28.59 20.17
CA LYS A 115 -8.28 28.24 18.82
C LYS A 115 -6.84 27.78 18.84
N ALA A 116 -6.47 26.94 17.87
CA ALA A 116 -5.07 26.60 17.64
C ALA A 116 -4.27 27.85 17.21
N ARG A 117 -3.08 28.03 17.79
CA ARG A 117 -2.16 29.14 17.51
C ARG A 117 -0.79 28.72 16.98
N GLY A 118 -0.53 27.41 16.91
CA GLY A 118 0.75 26.88 16.45
C GLY A 118 0.99 25.43 16.87
N VAL A 119 2.25 25.00 16.77
CA VAL A 119 2.72 23.69 17.20
C VAL A 119 4.08 23.80 17.89
N THR A 120 4.40 22.86 18.77
CA THR A 120 5.78 22.62 19.22
C THR A 120 6.36 21.40 18.51
N TYR A 121 7.66 21.45 18.23
CA TYR A 121 8.39 20.35 17.63
C TYR A 121 9.80 20.23 18.20
N ILE A 122 10.31 19.01 18.18
CA ILE A 122 11.72 18.72 18.47
C ILE A 122 12.47 18.68 17.14
N ASP A 123 13.54 19.45 17.01
CA ASP A 123 14.48 19.29 15.90
C ASP A 123 15.29 18.01 16.12
N THR A 124 15.18 17.05 15.21
CA THR A 124 15.79 15.72 15.39
C THR A 124 17.31 15.73 15.25
N GLN A 125 17.92 16.81 14.75
CA GLN A 125 19.37 16.94 14.61
C GLN A 125 20.01 17.48 15.89
N ASN A 126 19.45 18.55 16.46
CA ASN A 126 20.04 19.19 17.65
C ASN A 126 19.30 18.84 18.96
N ARG A 127 18.15 18.16 18.88
CA ARG A 127 17.31 17.71 20.00
C ARG A 127 16.69 18.84 20.83
N LEU A 128 16.68 20.07 20.33
CA LEU A 128 16.04 21.21 20.96
C LEU A 128 14.57 21.33 20.55
N GLU A 129 13.78 21.94 21.42
CA GLU A 129 12.37 22.22 21.20
C GLU A 129 12.16 23.63 20.65
N TYR A 130 11.22 23.75 19.72
CA TYR A 130 10.87 25.01 19.06
C TYR A 130 9.34 25.14 18.93
N GLU A 131 8.87 26.38 18.87
CA GLU A 131 7.48 26.69 18.55
C GLU A 131 7.37 27.30 17.14
N ALA A 132 6.33 26.89 16.41
CA ALA A 132 5.95 27.48 15.12
C ALA A 132 4.51 27.98 15.21
N TYR A 133 4.32 29.29 15.08
CA TYR A 133 3.00 29.93 15.21
C TYR A 133 2.28 30.03 13.86
N GLY A 134 0.96 29.89 13.90
CA GLY A 134 0.12 29.97 12.71
C GLY A 134 -1.35 30.14 13.07
N LYS A 135 -2.11 30.77 12.17
CA LYS A 135 -3.56 31.00 12.34
C LYS A 135 -4.39 29.71 12.18
N VAL A 136 -3.83 28.72 11.48
CA VAL A 136 -4.47 27.44 11.16
C VAL A 136 -3.44 26.34 11.27
N VAL A 137 -3.81 25.23 11.89
CA VAL A 137 -2.99 24.02 12.00
C VAL A 137 -3.73 22.87 11.31
N VAL A 138 -3.04 22.18 10.39
CA VAL A 138 -3.55 20.98 9.71
C VAL A 138 -2.69 19.79 10.10
N LEU A 139 -3.25 18.83 10.82
CA LEU A 139 -2.54 17.58 11.16
C LEU A 139 -2.64 16.59 10.00
N ALA A 140 -1.51 16.34 9.35
CA ALA A 140 -1.36 15.38 8.25
C ALA A 140 -0.20 14.40 8.52
N ALA A 141 -0.03 13.99 9.79
CA ALA A 141 1.14 13.23 10.25
C ALA A 141 1.05 11.71 10.04
N SER A 142 0.10 11.22 9.24
CA SER A 142 -0.37 9.81 9.22
C SER A 142 -1.31 9.48 10.40
N LEU A 143 -1.91 8.29 10.35
CA LEU A 143 -2.99 7.87 11.23
C LEU A 143 -2.57 7.84 12.71
N VAL A 144 -1.46 7.17 13.01
CA VAL A 144 -1.02 6.97 14.41
C VAL A 144 -0.46 8.26 15.00
N GLU A 145 0.41 8.96 14.26
CA GLU A 145 1.09 10.15 14.78
C GLU A 145 0.14 11.35 14.94
N SER A 146 -0.83 11.54 14.04
CA SER A 146 -1.85 12.59 14.22
C SER A 146 -2.63 12.38 15.52
N VAL A 147 -3.00 11.12 15.82
CA VAL A 147 -3.68 10.76 17.07
C VAL A 147 -2.76 10.96 18.28
N ARG A 148 -1.48 10.56 18.19
CA ARG A 148 -0.49 10.76 19.25
C ARG A 148 -0.32 12.25 19.59
N ILE A 149 -0.19 13.10 18.57
CA ILE A 149 -0.08 14.56 18.75
C ILE A 149 -1.33 15.10 19.47
N LEU A 150 -2.53 14.68 19.08
CA LEU A 150 -3.76 15.12 19.72
C LEU A 150 -3.85 14.69 21.20
N PHE A 151 -3.43 13.46 21.54
CA PHE A 151 -3.35 13.02 22.94
C PHE A 151 -2.31 13.80 23.76
N ASN A 152 -1.17 14.11 23.15
CA ASN A 152 -0.12 14.92 23.79
C ASN A 152 -0.55 16.38 23.99
N SER A 153 -1.43 16.89 23.11
CA SER A 153 -1.95 18.27 23.13
C SER A 153 -3.06 18.49 24.17
N ARG A 154 -2.97 17.81 25.32
CA ARG A 154 -3.90 18.00 26.43
C ARG A 154 -3.61 19.28 27.19
N ASP A 155 -4.65 19.95 27.66
CA ASP A 155 -4.55 21.11 28.54
C ASP A 155 -5.63 21.04 29.63
N ARG A 156 -5.86 22.15 30.34
CA ARG A 156 -6.86 22.22 31.41
C ARG A 156 -8.30 22.07 30.90
N GLU A 157 -8.58 22.50 29.67
CA GLU A 157 -9.89 22.39 29.02
C GLU A 157 -10.07 21.00 28.35
N TYR A 158 -8.99 20.44 27.81
CA TYR A 158 -8.94 19.16 27.11
C TYR A 158 -8.03 18.14 27.82
N PRO A 159 -8.32 17.72 29.06
CA PRO A 159 -7.42 16.88 29.86
C PRO A 159 -7.19 15.48 29.29
N GLN A 160 -8.08 15.02 28.39
CA GLN A 160 -8.00 13.72 27.71
C GLN A 160 -7.45 13.82 26.27
N GLY A 161 -6.82 14.94 25.91
CA GLY A 161 -6.30 15.22 24.58
C GLY A 161 -7.19 16.15 23.77
N LEU A 162 -6.57 16.94 22.89
CA LEU A 162 -7.25 17.88 22.01
C LEU A 162 -8.18 17.13 21.04
N ALA A 163 -9.33 17.72 20.75
CA ALA A 163 -10.36 17.14 19.87
C ALA A 163 -10.92 15.78 20.33
N ASN A 164 -10.86 15.48 21.63
CA ASN A 164 -11.37 14.23 22.21
C ASN A 164 -12.71 14.37 22.98
N SER A 165 -13.52 15.38 22.69
CA SER A 165 -14.81 15.61 23.39
C SER A 165 -15.82 14.47 23.19
N SER A 166 -15.74 13.75 22.07
CA SER A 166 -16.55 12.56 21.78
C SER A 166 -16.05 11.28 22.47
N GLY A 167 -14.84 11.30 23.05
CA GLY A 167 -14.16 10.11 23.58
C GLY A 167 -13.72 9.11 22.50
N THR A 168 -13.77 9.47 21.21
CA THR A 168 -13.45 8.58 20.09
C THR A 168 -12.01 8.69 19.60
N LEU A 169 -11.21 9.63 20.11
CA LEU A 169 -9.81 9.76 19.71
C LEU A 169 -9.06 8.45 19.98
N GLY A 170 -8.28 7.99 19.00
CA GLY A 170 -7.56 6.72 19.07
C GLY A 170 -8.42 5.46 19.05
N ARG A 171 -9.74 5.59 18.86
CA ARG A 171 -10.64 4.45 18.65
C ARG A 171 -10.85 4.19 17.17
N TYR A 172 -11.42 3.02 16.89
CA TYR A 172 -11.81 2.59 15.55
C TYR A 172 -10.66 2.44 14.54
N LEU A 173 -9.46 2.11 15.03
CA LEU A 173 -8.32 1.78 14.18
C LEU A 173 -8.68 0.65 13.22
N THR A 174 -8.76 0.98 11.93
CA THR A 174 -9.13 0.06 10.86
C THR A 174 -7.93 -0.12 9.96
N GLU A 175 -7.57 -1.37 9.69
CA GLU A 175 -6.45 -1.75 8.83
C GLU A 175 -6.95 -2.59 7.65
N HIS A 176 -6.17 -2.63 6.58
CA HIS A 176 -6.36 -3.63 5.54
C HIS A 176 -5.85 -4.97 6.06
N VAL A 177 -6.76 -5.92 6.25
CA VAL A 177 -6.36 -7.29 6.54
C VAL A 177 -5.89 -7.92 5.24
N ALA A 178 -4.57 -8.06 5.11
CA ALA A 178 -3.94 -8.85 4.07
C ALA A 178 -4.00 -10.33 4.48
N PHE A 179 -4.70 -11.15 3.71
CA PHE A 179 -4.81 -12.58 3.91
C PHE A 179 -4.04 -13.37 2.84
N ASN A 180 -3.50 -14.51 3.26
CA ASN A 180 -3.18 -15.71 2.49
C ASN A 180 -2.53 -15.47 1.12
N ASP A 181 -1.22 -15.75 1.03
CA ASP A 181 -0.55 -15.94 -0.25
C ASP A 181 -0.87 -17.33 -0.80
N ILE A 182 -1.82 -17.42 -1.72
CA ILE A 182 -2.07 -18.66 -2.45
C ILE A 182 -1.03 -18.76 -3.56
N GLY A 183 0.00 -19.56 -3.31
CA GLY A 183 1.07 -19.84 -4.25
C GLY A 183 0.76 -21.02 -5.17
N GLY A 184 1.30 -20.98 -6.39
CA GLY A 184 1.22 -22.07 -7.35
C GLY A 184 2.26 -21.93 -8.45
N PHE A 185 2.16 -22.83 -9.42
CA PHE A 185 3.00 -22.82 -10.62
C PHE A 185 2.11 -22.79 -11.87
N LEU A 186 2.54 -22.04 -12.88
CA LEU A 186 1.98 -22.01 -14.22
C LEU A 186 2.93 -22.79 -15.16
N PRO A 187 2.75 -24.11 -15.36
CA PRO A 187 3.72 -24.94 -16.08
C PRO A 187 3.98 -24.46 -17.50
N GLN A 188 3.03 -23.74 -18.10
CA GLN A 188 3.15 -23.18 -19.46
C GLN A 188 4.23 -22.09 -19.56
N LEU A 189 4.68 -21.56 -18.42
CA LEU A 189 5.72 -20.54 -18.32
C LEU A 189 7.07 -21.09 -17.87
N ALA A 190 7.15 -22.36 -17.43
CA ALA A 190 8.38 -22.93 -16.92
C ALA A 190 9.48 -22.98 -18.00
N GLY A 191 10.70 -22.56 -17.66
CA GLY A 191 11.86 -22.60 -18.54
C GLY A 191 11.83 -21.59 -19.68
N ARG A 192 10.89 -20.64 -19.69
CA ARG A 192 10.88 -19.55 -20.66
C ARG A 192 12.00 -18.54 -20.37
N PRO A 193 12.47 -17.79 -21.39
CA PRO A 193 13.36 -16.66 -21.17
C PRO A 193 12.78 -15.68 -20.14
N THR A 194 13.62 -15.19 -19.26
CA THR A 194 13.26 -14.18 -18.26
C THR A 194 12.84 -12.88 -18.94
N THR A 195 11.71 -12.32 -18.53
CA THR A 195 11.27 -10.97 -18.90
C THR A 195 11.41 -10.02 -17.72
N ASN A 196 11.34 -8.71 -17.98
CA ASN A 196 11.18 -7.74 -16.92
C ASN A 196 9.76 -7.85 -16.35
N ASP A 197 9.62 -8.69 -15.34
CA ASP A 197 8.37 -8.92 -14.64
C ASP A 197 8.28 -8.12 -13.33
N ASP A 198 9.31 -7.37 -12.94
CA ASP A 198 9.17 -6.36 -11.88
C ASP A 198 8.13 -5.32 -12.28
N GLY A 199 8.07 -4.99 -13.57
CA GLY A 199 7.00 -4.18 -14.16
C GLY A 199 6.90 -2.81 -13.46
N PRO A 200 5.68 -2.25 -13.29
CA PRO A 200 5.49 -0.96 -12.65
C PRO A 200 5.62 -1.03 -11.10
N GLY A 201 6.26 -2.07 -10.56
CA GLY A 201 6.42 -2.32 -9.12
C GLY A 201 5.19 -2.91 -8.43
N GLU A 202 4.18 -3.32 -9.21
CA GLU A 202 2.92 -3.88 -8.73
C GLU A 202 2.24 -4.70 -9.85
N SER A 203 1.20 -5.47 -9.53
CA SER A 203 0.30 -6.12 -10.49
C SER A 203 -0.29 -5.14 -11.52
N CYS A 204 -0.30 -5.52 -12.80
CA CYS A 204 -0.95 -4.74 -13.85
C CYS A 204 -2.44 -5.10 -13.98
N LEU A 205 -2.83 -6.30 -13.52
CA LEU A 205 -4.21 -6.77 -13.44
C LEU A 205 -4.58 -7.12 -11.99
N TYR A 206 -5.86 -7.03 -11.63
CA TYR A 206 -6.36 -7.43 -10.31
C TYR A 206 -7.81 -7.91 -10.38
N ILE A 207 -8.25 -8.67 -9.37
CA ILE A 207 -9.67 -8.94 -9.14
C ILE A 207 -10.16 -7.80 -8.24
N PRO A 208 -11.07 -6.92 -8.72
CA PRO A 208 -11.69 -5.94 -7.86
C PRO A 208 -12.55 -6.63 -6.80
N ARG A 209 -13.32 -5.87 -6.03
CA ARG A 209 -14.31 -6.43 -5.10
C ARG A 209 -15.03 -7.61 -5.75
N TYR A 210 -14.94 -8.82 -5.21
CA TYR A 210 -15.43 -10.05 -5.88
C TYR A 210 -16.90 -9.92 -6.36
N HIS A 211 -17.71 -9.16 -5.63
CA HIS A 211 -19.12 -8.88 -5.98
C HIS A 211 -19.31 -7.62 -6.83
N PHE A 212 -18.28 -7.14 -7.51
CA PHE A 212 -18.39 -6.00 -8.41
C PHE A 212 -19.35 -6.36 -9.55
N GLY A 213 -20.56 -5.76 -9.52
CA GLY A 213 -21.65 -6.08 -10.45
C GLY A 213 -22.68 -7.11 -9.97
N HIS A 214 -22.58 -7.63 -8.74
CA HIS A 214 -23.51 -8.63 -8.19
C HIS A 214 -24.13 -8.21 -6.84
N LYS A 215 -25.44 -8.39 -6.70
CA LYS A 215 -26.16 -8.29 -5.41
C LYS A 215 -26.08 -9.64 -4.69
N ALA A 216 -25.14 -9.81 -3.76
CA ALA A 216 -25.11 -10.98 -2.89
C ALA A 216 -25.68 -10.62 -1.51
N ASN A 217 -26.36 -11.57 -0.87
CA ASN A 217 -26.77 -11.52 0.53
C ASN A 217 -25.55 -11.85 1.40
N LYS A 218 -25.08 -10.92 2.25
CA LYS A 218 -23.72 -10.98 2.83
C LYS A 218 -23.70 -11.18 4.34
N LYS A 219 -22.72 -11.97 4.79
CA LYS A 219 -22.31 -12.09 6.21
C LYS A 219 -21.18 -11.12 6.61
N TYR A 220 -20.75 -10.25 5.70
CA TYR A 220 -19.60 -9.35 5.90
C TYR A 220 -19.94 -7.92 5.43
N LEU A 221 -19.42 -6.91 6.13
CA LEU A 221 -19.78 -5.50 5.96
C LEU A 221 -19.13 -4.83 4.74
N ARG A 222 -17.87 -5.20 4.44
CA ARG A 222 -17.02 -4.51 3.46
C ARG A 222 -16.68 -5.40 2.27
N GLY A 223 -15.60 -5.14 1.55
CA GLY A 223 -15.18 -5.95 0.40
C GLY A 223 -13.76 -6.45 0.56
N TRP A 224 -13.36 -7.33 -0.34
CA TRP A 224 -11.96 -7.74 -0.52
C TRP A 224 -11.60 -7.68 -2.00
N ARG A 225 -10.32 -7.43 -2.29
CA ARG A 225 -9.74 -7.53 -3.63
C ARG A 225 -8.65 -8.61 -3.65
N PHE A 226 -8.29 -9.08 -4.83
CA PHE A 226 -7.11 -9.93 -5.01
C PHE A 226 -6.11 -9.28 -5.94
N ASP A 227 -4.86 -9.26 -5.50
CA ASP A 227 -3.71 -8.86 -6.30
C ASP A 227 -2.90 -10.09 -6.70
N PHE A 228 -2.22 -10.01 -7.84
CA PHE A 228 -1.47 -11.12 -8.42
C PHE A 228 0.03 -10.83 -8.41
N TYR A 229 0.84 -11.82 -8.10
CA TYR A 229 2.29 -11.73 -8.22
C TYR A 229 2.75 -12.87 -9.12
N THR A 230 3.32 -12.51 -10.27
CA THR A 230 3.74 -13.46 -11.29
C THR A 230 5.05 -13.03 -11.90
N GLY A 231 5.85 -13.98 -12.34
CA GLY A 231 7.01 -13.71 -13.17
C GLY A 231 8.34 -13.83 -12.45
N CYS A 232 9.36 -13.19 -13.02
CA CYS A 232 10.67 -13.01 -12.42
C CYS A 232 10.71 -11.87 -11.38
N GLY A 233 11.56 -12.02 -10.37
CA GLY A 233 11.90 -10.95 -9.43
C GLY A 233 13.27 -11.21 -8.83
N GLU A 234 13.74 -10.31 -7.97
CA GLU A 234 15.01 -10.48 -7.28
C GLU A 234 14.99 -11.72 -6.36
N GLY A 235 16.05 -12.52 -6.41
CA GLY A 235 16.23 -13.69 -5.56
C GLY A 235 15.70 -15.00 -6.13
N ALA A 236 15.47 -15.98 -5.24
CA ALA A 236 15.14 -17.35 -5.64
C ALA A 236 13.71 -17.52 -6.19
N GLY A 237 12.83 -16.53 -5.99
CA GLY A 237 11.43 -16.52 -6.43
C GLY A 237 10.70 -17.82 -6.06
N PRO A 238 10.12 -18.56 -7.04
CA PRO A 238 9.45 -19.83 -6.76
C PRO A 238 10.38 -20.89 -6.16
N GLY A 239 11.68 -20.74 -6.34
CA GLY A 239 12.74 -21.54 -5.74
C GLY A 239 12.85 -21.46 -4.23
N ALA A 240 12.42 -20.35 -3.62
CA ALA A 240 12.59 -20.12 -2.18
C ALA A 240 11.88 -21.18 -1.32
N ARG A 241 10.85 -21.85 -1.88
CA ARG A 241 10.10 -22.92 -1.21
C ARG A 241 10.56 -24.33 -1.58
N LEU A 242 11.56 -24.45 -2.46
CA LEU A 242 12.09 -25.75 -2.87
C LEU A 242 13.21 -26.18 -1.92
N PRO A 243 13.26 -27.46 -1.51
CA PRO A 243 14.41 -27.98 -0.78
C PRO A 243 15.62 -28.06 -1.72
N GLY A 244 16.80 -27.78 -1.17
CA GLY A 244 18.08 -27.98 -1.86
C GLY A 244 19.05 -26.82 -1.69
N PHE A 245 20.28 -27.03 -2.14
CA PHE A 245 21.34 -26.02 -2.21
C PHE A 245 22.30 -26.36 -3.38
N GLY A 246 23.24 -25.46 -3.68
CA GLY A 246 24.26 -25.70 -4.70
C GLY A 246 23.76 -25.62 -6.15
N SER A 247 24.51 -26.22 -7.08
CA SER A 247 24.29 -26.14 -8.53
C SER A 247 22.96 -26.76 -8.97
N ALA A 248 22.58 -27.91 -8.40
CA ALA A 248 21.33 -28.60 -8.69
C ALA A 248 20.10 -27.76 -8.30
N TYR A 249 20.14 -27.12 -7.13
CA TYR A 249 19.11 -26.19 -6.69
C TYR A 249 18.99 -24.98 -7.64
N LYS A 250 20.12 -24.35 -7.98
CA LYS A 250 20.14 -23.24 -8.95
C LYS A 250 19.58 -23.64 -10.32
N LYS A 251 19.87 -24.86 -10.79
CA LYS A 251 19.33 -25.40 -12.05
C LYS A 251 17.80 -25.52 -11.98
N LYS A 252 17.29 -26.12 -10.91
CA LYS A 252 15.84 -26.29 -10.69
C LYS A 252 15.11 -24.95 -10.59
N ILE A 253 15.72 -23.94 -9.97
CA ILE A 253 15.18 -22.57 -9.96
C ILE A 253 15.03 -22.03 -11.38
N LYS A 254 16.09 -22.15 -12.20
CA LYS A 254 16.07 -21.67 -13.59
C LYS A 254 15.06 -22.41 -14.46
N GLU A 255 14.86 -23.71 -14.22
CA GLU A 255 13.82 -24.51 -14.91
C GLU A 255 12.40 -24.05 -14.55
N LEU A 256 12.19 -23.52 -13.35
CA LEU A 256 10.87 -23.11 -12.87
C LEU A 256 10.57 -21.63 -13.07
N TYR A 257 11.55 -20.76 -13.29
CA TYR A 257 11.28 -19.38 -13.67
C TYR A 257 10.70 -19.32 -15.10
N PRO A 258 9.80 -18.37 -15.42
CA PRO A 258 8.98 -17.50 -14.56
C PRO A 258 7.63 -18.09 -14.10
N ALA A 259 7.53 -19.41 -13.88
CA ALA A 259 6.25 -20.09 -13.61
C ALA A 259 5.64 -19.82 -12.24
N GLY A 260 6.36 -19.20 -11.31
CA GLY A 260 5.82 -18.84 -10.00
C GLY A 260 4.64 -17.89 -10.10
N VAL A 261 3.54 -18.24 -9.44
CA VAL A 261 2.39 -17.36 -9.26
C VAL A 261 1.98 -17.35 -7.79
N SER A 262 1.55 -16.19 -7.34
CA SER A 262 1.01 -15.98 -6.02
C SER A 262 -0.18 -15.02 -6.11
N MET A 263 -1.17 -15.19 -5.24
CA MET A 263 -2.35 -14.34 -5.18
C MET A 263 -2.63 -13.99 -3.72
N GLY A 264 -2.66 -12.69 -3.43
CA GLY A 264 -2.92 -12.15 -2.10
C GLY A 264 -4.29 -11.49 -2.02
N GLY A 265 -5.03 -11.77 -0.94
CA GLY A 265 -6.33 -11.13 -0.67
C GLY A 265 -6.18 -9.94 0.27
N TYR A 266 -6.82 -8.83 -0.05
CA TYR A 266 -6.86 -7.63 0.81
C TYR A 266 -8.31 -7.29 1.15
N GLY A 267 -8.66 -7.42 2.43
CA GLY A 267 -9.97 -7.06 2.98
C GLY A 267 -9.90 -5.84 3.90
N GLU A 268 -11.05 -5.24 4.19
CA GLU A 268 -11.17 -4.19 5.21
C GLU A 268 -11.68 -4.82 6.51
N GLY A 269 -10.90 -4.71 7.59
CA GLY A 269 -11.28 -5.17 8.91
C GLY A 269 -11.92 -4.03 9.70
N ALA A 270 -13.26 -4.01 9.79
CA ALA A 270 -13.94 -3.02 10.62
C ALA A 270 -13.57 -3.23 12.10
N SER A 271 -13.00 -2.21 12.72
CA SER A 271 -12.80 -2.18 14.17
C SER A 271 -14.15 -2.23 14.88
N THR A 272 -14.38 -3.25 15.71
CA THR A 272 -15.51 -3.24 16.63
C THR A 272 -15.19 -2.34 17.82
N PRO A 273 -16.14 -1.56 18.35
CA PRO A 273 -15.96 -0.86 19.60
C PRO A 273 -15.98 -1.87 20.75
N THR A 274 -14.86 -2.54 20.99
CA THR A 274 -14.64 -3.17 22.29
C THR A 274 -14.31 -2.05 23.30
N PRO A 275 -14.96 -2.02 24.47
CA PRO A 275 -14.67 -1.02 25.48
C PRO A 275 -13.27 -1.27 26.04
N SER A 276 -12.31 -0.42 25.64
CA SER A 276 -10.95 -0.30 26.16
C SER A 276 -10.06 -1.54 26.05
N ILE A 277 -8.89 -1.37 25.43
CA ILE A 277 -7.70 -2.09 25.90
C ILE A 277 -7.38 -1.48 27.27
N HIS A 278 -8.09 -1.92 28.32
CA HIS A 278 -7.48 -1.89 29.63
C HIS A 278 -6.26 -2.77 29.51
N THR A 279 -5.07 -2.19 29.67
CA THR A 279 -3.88 -2.92 30.06
C THR A 279 -4.14 -3.53 31.44
N ARG A 280 -4.98 -4.58 31.50
CA ARG A 280 -4.95 -5.50 32.62
C ARG A 280 -3.62 -6.20 32.48
N SER A 281 -2.68 -5.81 33.34
CA SER A 281 -1.49 -6.55 33.70
C SER A 281 -1.89 -7.96 34.16
N ARG A 282 -2.22 -8.84 33.23
CA ARG A 282 -2.18 -10.28 33.48
C ARG A 282 -0.74 -10.67 33.27
N SER A 283 -0.08 -10.88 34.39
CA SER A 283 1.25 -11.46 34.54
C SER A 283 1.57 -12.44 33.43
N TRP A 284 2.64 -12.16 32.70
CA TRP A 284 3.38 -13.12 31.90
C TRP A 284 4.00 -14.16 32.82
N THR A 285 3.21 -15.12 33.30
CA THR A 285 3.75 -16.30 33.96
C THR A 285 2.80 -17.48 33.74
N LYS A 286 3.37 -18.55 33.18
CA LYS A 286 2.82 -19.89 32.94
C LYS A 286 2.07 -20.10 31.61
N CYS A 287 2.84 -20.13 30.53
CA CYS A 287 2.64 -21.09 29.45
C CYS A 287 3.72 -22.18 29.61
N THR A 288 3.51 -23.14 30.50
CA THR A 288 4.31 -24.37 30.51
C THR A 288 3.67 -25.40 29.60
N ALA A 289 4.46 -25.83 28.61
CA ALA A 289 4.13 -26.85 27.63
C ALA A 289 3.67 -28.15 28.30
N ARG A 290 2.46 -28.62 27.98
CA ARG A 290 2.12 -30.04 28.07
C ARG A 290 2.54 -30.70 26.77
N SER A 291 3.70 -31.35 26.78
CA SER A 291 4.08 -32.33 25.77
C SER A 291 3.11 -33.52 25.82
N ARG A 292 2.37 -33.77 24.75
CA ARG A 292 1.84 -35.12 24.48
C ARG A 292 2.98 -35.90 23.83
N ARG A 293 3.44 -36.96 24.50
CA ARG A 293 4.27 -38.00 23.89
C ARG A 293 3.37 -38.86 22.98
N PHE A 294 4.03 -39.48 22.00
CA PHE A 294 3.49 -40.48 21.07
C PHE A 294 2.57 -41.50 21.73
#